data_AF-A0A927FLG8-F1
#
_entry.id   AF-A0A927FLG8-F1
#
_cell.length_a   1.000
_cell.length_b   1.000
_cell.length_c   1.000
_cell.angle_alpha   90.00
_cell.angle_beta   90.00
_cell.angle_gamma   90.00
#
_symmetry.space_group_name_H-M   'P 1'
#
loop_
_entity.id
_entity.type
_entity.pdbx_description
1 polymer ?
#
loop_
_entity_poly.entity_id
_entity_poly.type
_entity_poly.pdbx_seq_one_letter_code
_entity_poly.pdbx_strand_id
1 'polypeptide(L)'
;MSLNSAELVRTRAELTANLDLTGLTRDQVAADLGYDATRLRAALEPDGSGDPVDVWQLRDYLDQAVRDAGRTPVPFTVLTERSRLRARMWFHLSEAPRHDFAAAV
;
A
#
# COMPACT_ATOMS: atom_id res chain seq x y z
N MET A 1 7.66 -4.07 14.33
CA MET A 1 6.68 -5.17 14.56
C MET A 1 6.82 -6.10 13.38
N SER A 2 7.11 -7.38 13.61
CA SER A 2 7.31 -8.35 12.52
C SER A 2 6.04 -9.16 12.35
N LEU A 3 5.59 -9.30 11.10
CA LEU A 3 4.40 -10.08 10.75
C LEU A 3 4.73 -11.57 10.77
N ASN A 4 3.83 -12.39 11.28
CA ASN A 4 3.93 -13.84 11.12
C ASN A 4 3.50 -14.28 9.70
N SER A 5 3.76 -15.54 9.34
CA SER A 5 3.47 -16.04 7.99
C SER A 5 2.00 -15.91 7.57
N ALA A 6 1.05 -16.11 8.50
CA ALA A 6 -0.37 -15.98 8.21
C ALA A 6 -0.81 -14.52 8.07
N GLU A 7 -0.18 -13.61 8.80
CA GLU A 7 -0.37 -12.16 8.68
C GLU A 7 0.22 -11.62 7.37
N LEU A 8 1.38 -12.15 6.94
CA LEU A 8 1.99 -11.81 5.65
C LEU A 8 1.06 -12.22 4.50
N VAL A 9 0.57 -13.45 4.49
CA VAL A 9 -0.36 -13.93 3.44
C VAL A 9 -1.61 -13.06 3.36
N ARG A 10 -2.21 -12.72 4.51
CA ARG A 10 -3.38 -11.82 4.56
C ARG A 10 -3.06 -10.42 4.05
N THR A 11 -1.96 -9.84 4.51
CA THR A 11 -1.52 -8.49 4.11
C THR A 11 -1.30 -8.41 2.59
N ARG A 12 -0.67 -9.42 1.99
CA ARG A 12 -0.49 -9.52 0.53
C ARG A 12 -1.81 -9.54 -0.23
N ALA A 13 -2.76 -10.35 0.26
CA ALA A 13 -4.08 -10.45 -0.36
C ALA A 13 -4.87 -9.13 -0.25
N GLU A 14 -4.81 -8.47 0.91
CA GLU A 14 -5.47 -7.17 1.16
C GLU A 14 -4.86 -6.05 0.29
N LEU A 15 -3.53 -6.00 0.13
CA LEU A 15 -2.85 -5.05 -0.75
C LEU A 15 -3.24 -5.28 -2.21
N THR A 16 -3.20 -6.54 -2.67
CA THR A 16 -3.56 -6.89 -4.05
C THR A 16 -5.02 -6.55 -4.35
N ALA A 17 -5.95 -6.90 -3.44
CA ALA A 17 -7.36 -6.59 -3.63
C ALA A 17 -7.64 -5.08 -3.68
N ASN A 18 -6.95 -4.28 -2.86
CA ASN A 18 -7.07 -2.82 -2.93
C ASN A 18 -6.48 -2.26 -4.23
N LEU A 19 -5.35 -2.79 -4.72
CA LEU A 19 -4.81 -2.42 -6.04
C LEU A 19 -5.84 -2.68 -7.14
N ASP A 20 -6.44 -3.87 -7.18
CA ASP A 20 -7.46 -4.21 -8.18
C ASP A 20 -8.67 -3.28 -8.11
N LEU A 21 -9.04 -2.83 -6.91
CA LEU A 21 -10.12 -1.87 -6.72
C LEU A 21 -9.80 -0.48 -7.29
N THR A 22 -8.55 -0.04 -7.29
CA THR A 22 -8.17 1.26 -7.88
C THR A 22 -8.40 1.32 -9.39
N GLY A 23 -8.34 0.17 -10.07
CA GLY A 23 -8.32 0.10 -11.54
C GLY A 23 -7.00 0.55 -12.19
N LEU A 24 -5.96 0.83 -11.39
CA LEU A 24 -4.64 1.24 -11.86
C LEU A 24 -3.75 0.04 -12.18
N THR A 25 -2.82 0.22 -13.10
CA THR A 25 -1.77 -0.76 -13.36
C THR A 25 -0.64 -0.64 -12.33
N ARG A 26 0.16 -1.72 -12.19
CA ARG A 26 1.35 -1.68 -11.33
C ARG A 26 2.34 -0.59 -11.77
N ASP A 27 2.47 -0.35 -13.06
CA ASP A 27 3.38 0.69 -13.58
C ASP A 27 2.93 2.10 -13.21
N GLN A 28 1.62 2.38 -13.25
CA GLN A 28 1.06 3.65 -12.79
C GLN A 28 1.32 3.87 -11.30
N VAL A 29 1.03 2.85 -10.48
CA VAL A 29 1.30 2.91 -9.03
C VAL A 29 2.80 3.08 -8.74
N ALA A 30 3.67 2.38 -9.48
CA ALA A 30 5.11 2.52 -9.31
C ALA A 30 5.57 3.94 -9.67
N ALA A 31 5.08 4.48 -10.79
CA ALA A 31 5.41 5.82 -11.24
C ALA A 31 4.98 6.88 -10.21
N ASP A 32 3.75 6.79 -9.69
CA ASP A 32 3.24 7.74 -8.69
C ASP A 32 4.03 7.68 -7.39
N LEU A 33 4.39 6.47 -6.94
CA LEU A 33 5.18 6.26 -5.73
C LEU A 33 6.68 6.57 -5.93
N GLY A 34 7.14 6.79 -7.16
CA GLY A 34 8.57 6.90 -7.49
C GLY A 34 9.34 5.59 -7.23
N TYR A 35 8.67 4.45 -7.37
CA TYR A 35 9.24 3.12 -7.18
C TYR A 35 9.67 2.53 -8.52
N ASP A 36 10.73 1.71 -8.50
CA ASP A 36 10.95 0.75 -9.57
C ASP A 36 10.07 -0.50 -9.37
N ALA A 37 10.00 -1.35 -10.40
CA ALA A 37 9.18 -2.56 -10.38
C ALA A 37 9.56 -3.55 -9.27
N THR A 38 10.84 -3.59 -8.86
CA THR A 38 11.30 -4.50 -7.81
C THR A 38 10.86 -4.00 -6.44
N ARG A 39 11.00 -2.70 -6.18
CA ARG A 39 10.55 -2.03 -4.95
C ARG A 39 9.03 -2.13 -4.79
N LEU A 40 8.27 -1.87 -5.86
CA LEU A 40 6.81 -2.03 -5.82
C LEU A 40 6.42 -3.49 -5.54
N ARG A 41 7.07 -4.47 -6.19
CA ARG A 41 6.80 -5.88 -5.93
C ARG A 41 7.09 -6.25 -4.48
N ALA A 42 8.20 -5.80 -3.91
CA ALA A 42 8.54 -6.05 -2.51
C ALA A 42 7.51 -5.43 -1.54
N ALA A 43 6.98 -4.25 -1.87
CA ALA A 43 5.93 -3.60 -1.09
C ALA A 43 4.56 -4.29 -1.20
N LEU A 44 4.20 -4.80 -2.38
CA LEU A 44 2.98 -5.58 -2.64
C LEU A 44 3.04 -6.99 -2.04
N GLU A 45 4.22 -7.60 -2.03
CA GLU A 45 4.46 -8.98 -1.61
C GLU A 45 5.41 -9.04 -0.40
N PRO A 46 5.13 -8.36 0.73
CA PRO A 46 6.07 -8.27 1.84
C PRO A 46 6.38 -9.66 2.37
N ASP A 47 7.65 -9.96 2.63
CA ASP A 47 8.13 -11.23 3.19
C ASP A 47 8.79 -11.07 4.58
N GLY A 48 8.77 -9.84 5.11
CA GLY A 48 9.39 -9.46 6.38
C GLY A 48 10.84 -8.98 6.27
N SER A 49 11.44 -9.00 5.07
CA SER A 49 12.81 -8.51 4.84
C SER A 49 12.89 -7.14 4.15
N GLY A 50 11.81 -6.73 3.48
CA GLY A 50 11.71 -5.42 2.80
C GLY A 50 11.54 -4.23 3.75
N ASP A 51 11.61 -3.02 3.20
CA ASP A 51 11.42 -1.78 3.96
C ASP A 51 9.95 -1.63 4.40
N PRO A 52 9.64 -1.59 5.71
CA PRO A 52 8.29 -1.38 6.20
C PRO A 52 7.69 -0.03 5.77
N VAL A 53 8.52 1.00 5.55
CA VAL A 53 8.06 2.32 5.07
C VAL A 53 7.37 2.18 3.72
N ASP A 54 7.95 1.38 2.82
CA ASP A 54 7.41 1.20 1.47
C ASP A 54 6.03 0.55 1.47
N VAL A 55 5.84 -0.44 2.36
CA VAL A 55 4.57 -1.14 2.56
C VAL A 55 3.51 -0.19 3.11
N TRP A 56 3.87 0.65 4.08
CA TRP A 56 2.96 1.65 4.65
C TRP A 56 2.58 2.73 3.64
N GLN A 57 3.55 3.21 2.85
CA GLN A 57 3.31 4.19 1.81
C GLN A 57 2.40 3.63 0.71
N LEU A 58 2.64 2.38 0.27
CA LEU A 58 1.76 1.69 -0.67
C LEU A 58 0.35 1.51 -0.09
N ARG A 59 0.23 1.09 1.18
CA ARG A 59 -1.07 0.94 1.84
C ARG A 59 -1.86 2.24 1.84
N ASP A 60 -1.23 3.35 2.22
CA ASP A 60 -1.88 4.66 2.30
C ASP A 60 -2.28 5.16 0.91
N TYR A 61 -1.41 4.97 -0.08
CA TYR A 61 -1.69 5.26 -1.48
C TYR A 61 -2.93 4.51 -1.98
N LEU A 62 -2.98 3.19 -1.78
CA LEU A 62 -4.07 2.34 -2.27
C LEU A 62 -5.40 2.69 -1.59
N ASP A 63 -5.38 2.88 -0.27
CA ASP A 63 -6.56 3.25 0.52
C ASP A 63 -7.16 4.59 0.05
N GLN A 64 -6.30 5.55 -0.31
CA GLN A 64 -6.73 6.83 -0.88
C GLN A 64 -7.22 6.68 -2.33
N ALA A 65 -6.45 6.01 -3.20
CA ALA A 65 -6.77 5.83 -4.60
C ALA A 65 -8.08 5.07 -4.82
N VAL A 66 -8.40 4.07 -4.00
CA VAL A 66 -9.69 3.37 -4.06
C VAL A 66 -10.85 4.33 -3.74
N ARG A 67 -10.69 5.20 -2.74
CA ARG A 67 -11.72 6.20 -2.40
C ARG A 67 -11.89 7.25 -3.48
N ASP A 68 -10.79 7.72 -4.06
CA ASP A 68 -10.80 8.70 -5.14
C ASP A 68 -11.43 8.13 -6.42
N ALA A 69 -11.29 6.82 -6.66
CA ALA A 69 -12.03 6.09 -7.69
C ALA A 69 -13.53 5.86 -7.35
N GLY A 70 -14.04 6.42 -6.25
CA GLY A 70 -15.42 6.30 -5.81
C GLY A 70 -15.80 4.93 -5.24
N ARG A 71 -14.80 4.12 -4.84
CA ARG A 71 -14.99 2.76 -4.32
C ARG A 71 -14.66 2.69 -2.82
N THR A 72 -14.99 1.55 -2.20
CA THR A 72 -14.70 1.31 -0.77
C THR A 72 -13.49 0.41 -0.62
N PRO A 73 -12.42 0.83 0.10
CA PRO A 73 -11.24 0.00 0.34
C PRO A 73 -11.56 -1.30 1.10
N VAL A 74 -10.84 -2.37 0.78
CA VAL A 74 -10.84 -3.58 1.60
C VAL A 74 -10.11 -3.25 2.90
N PRO A 75 -10.73 -3.49 4.08
CA PRO A 75 -10.12 -3.16 5.35
C PRO A 75 -8.89 -4.03 5.60
N PHE A 76 -7.81 -3.41 6.06
CA PHE A 76 -6.62 -4.12 6.47
C PHE A 76 -6.80 -4.74 7.86
N THR A 77 -6.48 -6.03 8.01
CA THR A 77 -6.56 -6.70 9.32
C THR A 77 -5.32 -6.47 10.16
N VAL A 78 -4.16 -6.28 9.51
CA VAL A 78 -2.88 -6.08 10.19
C VAL A 78 -2.35 -4.67 10.04
N LEU A 79 -2.39 -4.12 8.83
CA LEU A 79 -2.02 -2.72 8.52
C LEU A 79 -3.15 -1.73 8.89
N THR A 80 -3.70 -1.88 10.09
CA THR A 80 -4.75 -1.03 10.65
C THR A 80 -4.23 0.38 10.97
N GLU A 81 -5.12 1.36 11.11
CA GLU A 81 -4.73 2.71 11.56
C GLU A 81 -4.06 2.68 12.94
N ARG A 82 -4.49 1.78 13.84
CA ARG A 82 -3.82 1.58 15.14
C ARG A 82 -2.38 1.08 14.96
N SER A 83 -2.15 0.16 14.02
CA SER A 83 -0.82 -0.33 13.68
C SER A 83 0.03 0.78 13.04
N ARG A 84 -0.57 1.65 12.22
CA ARG A 84 0.08 2.81 11.59
C ARG A 84 0.58 3.82 12.63
N LEU A 85 -0.27 4.17 13.60
CA LEU A 85 0.12 5.06 14.71
C LEU A 85 1.31 4.52 15.49
N ARG A 86 1.37 3.20 15.69
CA ARG A 86 2.51 2.56 16.32
C ARG A 86 3.74 2.57 15.41
N ALA A 87 3.57 2.26 14.13
CA ALA A 87 4.66 2.25 13.15
C ALA A 87 5.36 3.62 13.05
N ARG A 88 4.61 4.73 13.14
CA ARG A 88 5.16 6.10 13.19
C ARG A 88 6.14 6.36 14.33
N MET A 89 6.08 5.58 15.42
CA MET A 89 7.02 5.72 16.53
C MET A 89 8.42 5.14 16.23
N TRP A 90 8.51 4.26 15.23
CA TRP A 90 9.76 3.55 14.89
C TRP A 90 10.25 3.84 13.47
N PHE A 91 9.34 4.21 12.57
CA PHE A 91 9.64 4.48 11.17
C PHE A 91 9.24 5.92 10.83
N HIS A 92 10.10 6.59 10.05
CA HIS A 92 9.76 7.86 9.44
C HIS A 92 8.82 7.60 8.26
N LEU A 93 7.53 7.45 8.55
CA LEU A 93 6.53 7.21 7.50
C LEU A 93 6.41 8.47 6.63
N SER A 94 6.63 8.29 5.33
CA SER A 94 6.38 9.32 4.32
C SER A 94 4.90 9.39 3.97
N GLU A 95 4.42 10.59 3.66
CA GLU A 95 3.08 10.76 3.11
C GLU A 95 3.04 10.16 1.70
N ALA A 96 2.01 9.35 1.43
CA ALA A 96 1.83 8.77 0.11
C ALA A 96 1.38 9.85 -0.89
N PRO A 97 1.97 9.90 -2.10
CA PRO A 97 1.47 10.75 -3.17
C PRO A 97 0.03 10.35 -3.53
N ARG A 98 -0.69 11.25 -4.20
CA ARG A 98 -2.06 10.99 -4.67
C ARG A 98 -2.06 10.83 -6.18
N HIS A 99 -2.82 9.86 -6.66
CA HIS A 99 -3.09 9.71 -8.08
C HIS A 99 -4.11 10.75 -8.55
N ASP A 100 -3.82 11.41 -9.67
CA ASP A 100 -4.77 12.32 -10.32
C ASP A 100 -5.59 11.57 -11.38
N PHE A 101 -6.78 11.12 -10.99
CA PHE A 101 -7.71 10.46 -11.90
C PHE A 101 -8.31 11.40 -12.96
N ALA A 102 -8.22 12.72 -12.80
CA ALA A 102 -8.76 13.70 -13.74
C ALA A 102 -7.83 13.93 -14.95
N ALA A 103 -6.54 13.62 -14.83
CA ALA A 103 -5.56 13.76 -15.90
C ALA A 103 -5.69 12.72 -17.03
N ALA A 104 -6.56 11.71 -16.87
CA ALA A 104 -6.75 10.61 -17.81
C ALA A 104 -7.90 10.81 -18.83
N VAL A 105 -8.46 12.02 -18.96
CA VAL A 105 -9.60 12.35 -19.85
C VAL A 105 -9.16 13.10 -21.10
#